data_AF-A0AAF0EM48-F1
#
_entry.id   AF-A0AAF0EM48-F1
#
_cell.length_a   1.000
_cell.length_b   1.000
_cell.length_c   1.000
_cell.angle_alpha   90.00
_cell.angle_beta   90.00
_cell.angle_gamma   90.00
#
_symmetry.space_group_name_H-M   'P 1'
#
loop_
_entity.id
_entity.type
_entity.pdbx_description
1 polymer ?
#
loop_
_entity_poly.entity_id
_entity_poly.type
_entity_poly.pdbx_seq_one_letter_code
_entity_poly.pdbx_strand_id
1 'polypeptide(L)' 'MMDHTASVEESNAARLPLGYRDSCSALLIPLNKCRRKAFYAPWACEEERHTYERCQYEEYVTCLLT' A
#
# COMPACT_ATOMS: atom_id res chain seq x y z
N MET A 1 2.64 -5.56 -14.48
CA MET A 1 1.49 -5.66 -13.57
C MET A 1 1.77 -6.77 -12.57
N MET A 2 2.44 -6.43 -11.47
CA MET A 2 2.36 -7.26 -10.28
C MET A 2 1.12 -6.78 -9.55
N ASP A 3 0.02 -7.53 -9.66
CA ASP A 3 -1.23 -7.16 -8.97
C ASP A 3 -1.06 -7.42 -7.48
N HIS A 4 -0.92 -6.34 -6.72
CA HIS A 4 -0.88 -6.34 -5.26
C HIS A 4 -2.24 -5.91 -4.69
N THR A 5 -3.32 -6.28 -5.35
CA THR A 5 -4.68 -5.92 -4.96
C THR A 5 -5.15 -6.78 -3.81
N ALA A 6 -5.55 -6.16 -2.69
CA ALA A 6 -6.16 -6.86 -1.58
C ALA A 6 -7.59 -7.28 -1.92
N SER A 7 -8.08 -8.37 -1.33
CA SER A 7 -9.50 -8.71 -1.46
C SER A 7 -10.39 -7.62 -0.83
N VAL A 8 -11.67 -7.60 -1.21
CA VAL A 8 -12.64 -6.66 -0.62
C VAL A 8 -12.80 -6.93 0.88
N GLU A 9 -12.84 -8.20 1.27
CA GLU A 9 -12.90 -8.64 2.66
C GLU A 9 -11.66 -8.18 3.45
N GLU A 10 -10.47 -8.35 2.88
CA GLU A 10 -9.21 -7.91 3.51
C GLU A 10 -9.14 -6.39 3.65
N SER A 11 -9.53 -5.66 2.61
CA SER A 11 -9.58 -4.19 2.60
C SER A 11 -10.55 -3.65 3.64
N ASN A 12 -11.70 -4.31 3.80
CA ASN A 12 -12.69 -3.96 4.82
C ASN A 12 -12.20 -4.30 6.23
N ALA A 13 -11.58 -5.48 6.42
CA ALA A 13 -11.04 -5.92 7.71
C ALA A 13 -9.91 -4.97 8.19
N ALA A 14 -9.05 -4.54 7.28
CA ALA A 14 -7.99 -3.57 7.57
C ALA A 14 -8.48 -2.11 7.62
N ARG A 15 -9.77 -1.87 7.35
CA ARG A 15 -10.41 -0.54 7.32
C ARG A 15 -9.70 0.44 6.39
N LEU A 16 -9.34 -0.01 5.18
CA LEU A 16 -8.76 0.87 4.18
C LEU A 16 -9.79 1.90 3.69
N PRO A 17 -9.47 3.20 3.68
CA PRO A 17 -10.29 4.22 3.04
C PRO A 17 -10.46 3.92 1.55
N LEU A 18 -11.59 4.32 0.97
CA LEU A 18 -11.92 4.02 -0.43
C LEU A 18 -10.84 4.48 -1.43
N GLY A 19 -10.19 5.62 -1.18
CA GLY A 19 -9.14 6.15 -2.06
C GLY A 19 -7.84 5.33 -2.09
N TYR A 20 -7.63 4.42 -1.14
CA TYR A 20 -6.44 3.55 -1.08
C TYR A 20 -6.76 2.09 -1.43
N ARG A 21 -7.93 1.83 -2.02
CA ARG A 21 -8.34 0.50 -2.52
C ARG A 21 -7.92 0.33 -3.98
N ASP A 22 -6.66 0.62 -4.25
CA ASP A 22 -6.02 0.58 -5.57
C ASP A 22 -5.33 -0.78 -5.81
N SER A 23 -4.63 -0.88 -6.94
CA SER A 23 -3.82 -2.06 -7.32
C SER A 23 -2.64 -2.33 -6.37
N CYS A 24 -2.31 -1.39 -5.48
CA CYS A 24 -1.25 -1.49 -4.48
C CYS A 24 -1.76 -1.74 -3.05
N SER A 25 -3.08 -1.89 -2.87
CA SER A 25 -3.75 -1.94 -1.56
C SER A 25 -3.25 -3.03 -0.61
N ALA A 26 -2.78 -4.19 -1.10
CA ALA A 26 -2.25 -5.26 -0.26
C ALA A 26 -0.93 -4.88 0.42
N LEU A 27 -0.12 -3.99 -0.18
CA LEU A 27 1.14 -3.51 0.41
C LEU A 27 0.90 -2.47 1.51
N LEU A 28 -0.24 -1.76 1.46
CA LEU A 28 -0.58 -0.76 2.46
C LEU A 28 -0.98 -1.38 3.80
N ILE A 29 -1.55 -2.59 3.80
CA ILE A 29 -1.94 -3.33 5.01
C ILE A 29 -0.73 -3.59 5.94
N PRO A 30 0.36 -4.24 5.50
CA PRO A 30 1.54 -4.48 6.34
C PRO A 30 2.24 -3.17 6.73
N LEU A 31 2.31 -2.18 5.84
CA LEU A 31 2.87 -0.87 6.15
C LEU A 31 2.11 -0.18 7.31
N ASN A 32 0.78 -0.21 7.28
CA ASN A 32 -0.03 0.36 8.36
C ASN A 32 0.10 -0.42 9.68
N LYS A 33 0.28 -1.75 9.62
CA LYS A 33 0.59 -2.56 10.82
C LYS A 33 1.94 -2.13 11.42
N CYS A 34 2.97 -1.99 10.58
CA CYS A 34 4.29 -1.55 11.02
C CYS A 34 4.26 -0.14 11.60
N ARG A 35 3.61 0.82 10.92
CA ARG A 35 3.44 2.20 11.41
C ARG A 35 2.79 2.27 12.78
N ARG A 36 1.73 1.48 13.02
CA ARG A 36 1.08 1.42 14.34
C ARG A 36 2.00 0.82 15.41
N LYS A 37 2.75 -0.22 15.07
CA LYS A 37 3.72 -0.86 15.99
C LYS A 37 4.87 0.08 16.36
N ALA A 38 5.37 0.84 15.39
CA ALA A 38 6.49 1.78 15.56
C ALA A 38 6.06 3.19 15.98
N PHE A 39 4.78 3.39 16.35
CA PHE A 39 4.22 4.71 16.68
C PHE A 39 4.52 5.80 15.63
N TYR A 40 4.48 5.42 14.35
CA TYR A 40 4.75 6.31 13.21
C TYR A 40 6.14 6.96 13.24
N ALA A 41 7.13 6.30 13.87
CA ALA A 41 8.51 6.74 13.81
C ALA A 41 9.01 6.82 12.34
N PRO A 42 9.63 7.93 11.92
CA PRO A 42 9.99 8.15 10.52
C PRO A 42 11.13 7.25 10.00
N TRP A 43 11.97 6.73 10.90
CA TRP A 43 13.08 5.82 10.59
C TRP A 43 12.69 4.33 10.62
N ALA A 44 11.42 4.01 10.89
CA ALA A 44 10.93 2.64 10.94
C ALA A 44 10.09 2.33 9.69
N CYS A 45 10.03 1.05 9.30
CA CYS A 45 9.21 0.56 8.19
C CYS A 45 9.64 1.10 6.80
N GLU A 46 10.94 1.37 6.61
CA GLU A 46 11.46 1.93 5.35
C GLU A 46 11.27 0.99 4.16
N GLU A 47 11.49 -0.31 4.36
CA GLU A 47 11.36 -1.31 3.29
C GLU A 47 9.91 -1.42 2.80
N GLU A 48 8.94 -1.53 3.72
CA GLU A 48 7.53 -1.59 3.38
C GLU A 48 7.05 -0.28 2.75
N ARG A 49 7.55 0.86 3.22
CA ARG A 49 7.26 2.17 2.64
C ARG A 49 7.76 2.26 1.21
N HIS A 50 9.04 1.94 0.98
CA HIS A 50 9.63 1.98 -0.36
C HIS A 50 8.96 1.00 -1.32
N THR A 51 8.56 -0.18 -0.85
CA THR A 51 7.85 -1.15 -1.68
C THR A 51 6.49 -0.63 -2.11
N TYR A 52 5.74 0.00 -1.20
CA TYR A 52 4.46 0.65 -1.51
C TYR A 52 4.63 1.84 -2.47
N GLU A 53 5.62 2.71 -2.24
CA GLU A 53 5.92 3.87 -3.10
C GLU A 53 6.33 3.46 -4.51
N ARG A 54 7.12 2.38 -4.65
CA ARG A 54 7.48 1.85 -5.97
C ARG A 54 6.25 1.36 -6.73
N CYS A 55 5.35 0.63 -6.06
CA CYS A 55 4.11 0.17 -6.69
C CYS A 55 3.27 1.34 -7.21
N GLN A 56 3.08 2.38 -6.38
CA GLN A 56 2.35 3.59 -6.78
C GLN A 56 3.01 4.32 -7.95
N TYR A 57 4.35 4.36 -7.97
CA TYR A 57 5.08 4.95 -9.09
C TYR A 57 4.91 4.16 -10.38
N GLU A 58 5.00 2.83 -10.32
CA GLU A 58 4.78 1.96 -11.47
C GLU A 58 3.34 2.05 -11.99
N GLU A 59 2.34 2.14 -11.08
CA GLU A 59 0.95 2.37 -11.45
C GLU A 59 0.77 3.73 -12.12
N TYR A 60 1.33 4.80 -11.54
CA TYR A 60 1.29 6.15 -12.11
C TYR A 60 1.89 6.20 -13.51
N VAL A 61 3.07 5.61 -13.70
CA VAL A 61 3.73 5.52 -15.01
C VAL A 61 2.88 4.70 -15.98
N THR A 62 2.30 3.59 -15.52
CA THR A 62 1.43 2.76 -16.36
C THR A 62 0.19 3.52 -16.79
N CYS A 63 -0.52 4.17 -15.86
CA CYS A 63 -1.72 4.95 -16.14
C CYS A 63 -1.45 6.16 -17.04
N LEU A 64 -0.22 6.69 -17.09
CA LEU A 64 0.17 7.73 -18.04
C LEU A 64 0.40 7.23 -19.47
N LEU A 65 0.65 5.93 -19.63
CA LEU A 65 1.04 5.30 -20.90
C LEU A 65 -0.07 4.44 -21.52
N THR A 66 -1.20 4.28 -20.83
CA THR A 66 -2.39 3.53 -21.24
C THR A 66 -3.62 4.43 -21.21
#